data_AF-A0A3Q0J4K3-F1
#
_entry.id   AF-A0A3Q0J4K3-F1
#
_cell.length_a   1.000
_cell.length_b   1.000
_cell.length_c   1.000
_cell.angle_alpha   90.00
_cell.angle_beta   90.00
_cell.angle_gamma   90.00
#
_symmetry.space_group_name_H-M   'P 1'
#
loop_
_entity.id
_entity.type
_entity.pdbx_description
1 polymer ?
#
loop_
_entity_poly.entity_id
_entity_poly.type
_entity_poly.pdbx_seq_one_letter_code
_entity_poly.pdbx_strand_id
1 'polypeptide(L)'
;MLQLQMNDYRYHYLFTSFMLQLQMNDYRYHYLFTSFDIETFDLEDFKYNSVNMTAFRIVNLEDRKVVDLLEQMERFQTLGHNILNRSGIIQVILNE
;
A
#
# COMPACT_ATOMS: atom_id res chain seq x y z
N MET A 1 -11.55 13.60 16.43
CA MET A 1 -11.18 12.62 15.38
C MET A 1 -11.76 13.15 14.07
N LEU A 2 -10.93 13.77 13.24
CA LEU A 2 -11.36 14.25 11.92
C LEU A 2 -11.10 13.10 10.94
N GLN A 3 -12.17 12.45 10.48
CA GLN A 3 -12.06 11.61 9.30
C GLN A 3 -11.98 12.52 8.07
N LEU A 4 -10.76 12.72 7.57
CA LEU A 4 -10.55 13.25 6.24
C LEU A 4 -10.92 12.12 5.26
N GLN A 5 -11.90 12.37 4.38
CA GLN A 5 -12.14 11.47 3.26
C GLN A 5 -10.96 11.55 2.28
N MET A 6 -10.15 10.49 2.29
CA MET A 6 -8.91 10.31 1.55
C MET A 6 -9.20 9.83 0.11
N ASN A 7 -9.68 10.71 -0.76
CA ASN A 7 -10.03 10.36 -2.16
C ASN A 7 -8.99 10.85 -3.18
N ASP A 8 -7.81 11.30 -2.76
CA ASP A 8 -6.80 11.86 -3.66
C ASP A 8 -5.42 11.23 -3.41
N TYR A 9 -4.87 10.56 -4.42
CA TYR A 9 -3.54 9.92 -4.41
C TYR A 9 -2.41 10.86 -3.96
N ARG A 10 -2.60 12.18 -4.14
CA ARG A 10 -1.65 13.20 -3.70
C ARG A 10 -1.42 13.17 -2.18
N TYR A 11 -2.42 12.79 -1.39
CA TYR A 11 -2.26 12.76 0.07
C TYR A 11 -1.33 11.66 0.55
N HIS A 12 -1.35 10.49 -0.10
CA HIS A 12 -0.40 9.43 0.23
C HIS A 12 1.03 9.91 -0.04
N TYR A 13 1.29 10.44 -1.23
CA TYR A 13 2.62 10.97 -1.58
C TYR A 13 3.09 12.08 -0.62
N LEU A 14 2.19 13.00 -0.24
CA LEU A 14 2.50 14.04 0.72
C LEU A 14 2.83 13.46 2.11
N PHE A 15 2.05 12.47 2.56
CA PHE A 15 2.27 11.82 3.83
C PHE A 15 3.60 11.07 3.87
N THR A 16 3.91 10.26 2.85
CA THR A 16 5.16 9.51 2.78
C THR A 16 6.37 10.44 2.66
N SER A 17 6.27 11.49 1.84
CA SER A 17 7.29 12.53 1.74
C SER A 17 7.54 13.20 3.10
N PHE A 18 6.48 13.49 3.85
CA PHE A 18 6.59 14.10 5.18
C PHE A 18 7.24 13.16 6.19
N MET A 19 6.90 11.87 6.18
CA MET A 19 7.54 10.85 7.02
C MET A 19 9.06 10.78 6.77
N LEU A 20 9.48 10.80 5.50
CA LEU A 20 10.90 10.81 5.14
C LEU A 20 11.60 12.09 5.61
N GLN A 21 10.98 13.26 5.40
CA GLN A 21 11.54 14.55 5.83
C GLN A 21 11.72 14.65 7.35
N LEU A 22 10.78 14.11 8.12
CA LEU A 22 10.85 14.06 9.58
C LEU A 22 11.70 12.90 10.13
N GLN A 23 12.27 12.06 9.26
CA GLN A 23 12.99 10.83 9.63
C GLN A 23 12.15 9.87 10.50
N MET A 24 10.84 9.79 10.22
CA MET A 24 9.91 8.87 10.89
C MET A 24 9.77 7.53 10.15
N ASN A 25 10.81 7.12 9.44
CA ASN A 25 10.82 5.93 8.61
C ASN A 25 11.65 4.78 9.20
N ASP A 26 12.11 4.87 10.45
CA ASP A 26 12.89 3.81 11.10
C ASP A 26 12.05 2.84 11.96
N TYR A 27 12.70 1.81 12.50
CA TYR A 27 12.10 0.73 13.30
C TYR A 27 11.39 1.18 14.58
N ARG A 28 11.58 2.42 15.04
CA ARG A 28 10.93 2.95 16.25
C ARG A 28 9.48 3.34 15.99
N TYR A 29 9.08 3.43 14.72
CA TYR A 29 7.74 3.84 14.32
C TYR A 29 6.91 2.65 13.82
N HIS A 30 5.61 2.69 14.15
CA HIS A 30 4.63 1.69 13.75
C HIS A 30 3.42 2.41 13.17
N TYR A 31 3.08 2.09 11.93
CA TYR A 31 1.95 2.71 11.22
C TYR A 31 0.85 1.69 10.98
N LEU A 32 -0.38 2.09 11.29
CA LEU A 32 -1.59 1.39 10.90
C LEU A 32 -2.28 2.18 9.79
N PHE A 33 -2.29 1.63 8.58
CA PHE A 33 -3.06 2.18 7.47
C PHE A 33 -4.48 1.62 7.50
N THR A 34 -5.45 2.53 7.47
CA THR A 34 -6.87 2.21 7.44
C THR A 34 -7.47 2.31 6.04
N SER A 35 -6.68 2.75 5.04
CA SER A 35 -7.09 2.71 3.64
C SER A 35 -6.89 1.31 3.06
N PHE A 36 -7.77 0.93 2.14
CA PHE A 36 -7.79 -0.43 1.55
C PHE A 36 -7.00 -0.53 0.24
N ASP A 37 -6.47 0.59 -0.23
CA ASP A 37 -5.74 0.75 -1.48
C ASP A 37 -4.23 0.92 -1.27
N ILE A 38 -3.74 0.78 -0.04
CA ILE A 38 -2.33 1.04 0.32
C ILE A 38 -1.36 0.20 -0.52
N GLU A 39 -1.75 -1.00 -0.93
CA GLU A 39 -0.93 -1.88 -1.75
C GLU A 39 -0.72 -1.35 -3.18
N THR A 40 -1.54 -0.43 -3.65
CA THR A 40 -1.38 0.17 -4.99
C THR A 40 -0.31 1.27 -5.03
N PHE A 41 0.18 1.72 -3.88
CA PHE A 41 1.22 2.75 -3.79
C PHE A 41 2.63 2.15 -3.79
N ASP A 42 3.60 2.97 -4.20
CA ASP A 42 5.01 2.62 -4.11
C ASP A 42 5.50 2.78 -2.66
N LEU A 43 5.91 1.66 -2.06
CA LEU A 43 6.38 1.57 -0.69
C LEU A 43 7.88 1.23 -0.62
N GLU A 44 8.61 1.34 -1.73
CA GLU A 44 10.02 0.95 -1.82
C GLU A 44 10.89 1.69 -0.80
N ASP A 45 10.66 3.00 -0.61
CA ASP A 45 11.38 3.82 0.37
C ASP A 45 11.21 3.33 1.81
N PHE A 46 10.09 2.68 2.14
CA PHE A 46 9.83 2.19 3.50
C PHE A 46 10.34 0.77 3.72
N LYS A 47 10.50 -0.02 2.64
CA LYS A 47 11.00 -1.39 2.70
C LYS A 47 12.39 -1.47 3.35
N TYR A 48 13.28 -0.54 3.02
CA TYR A 48 14.68 -0.61 3.45
C TYR A 48 14.93 -0.02 4.85
N ASN A 49 13.98 0.74 5.40
CA ASN A 49 14.18 1.45 6.66
C ASN A 49 13.62 0.71 7.89
N SER A 50 13.14 -0.53 7.72
CA SER A 50 12.65 -1.41 8.80
C SER A 50 11.48 -0.83 9.61
N VAL A 51 10.73 0.13 9.07
CA VAL A 51 9.50 0.63 9.68
C VAL A 51 8.43 -0.45 9.63
N ASN A 52 7.66 -0.59 10.70
CA ASN A 52 6.56 -1.54 10.74
C ASN A 52 5.29 -0.88 10.19
N MET A 53 4.74 -1.44 9.11
CA MET A 53 3.48 -1.01 8.52
C MET A 53 2.47 -2.15 8.55
N THR A 54 1.31 -1.90 9.17
CA THR A 54 0.18 -2.82 9.22
C THR A 54 -0.97 -2.22 8.43
N ALA A 55 -1.68 -3.04 7.65
CA ALA A 55 -2.82 -2.61 6.87
C ALA A 55 -3.83 -3.75 6.67
N PHE A 56 -4.98 -3.41 6.08
CA PHE A 56 -5.99 -4.38 5.68
C PHE A 56 -5.92 -4.66 4.18
N ARG A 57 -5.98 -5.93 3.79
CA ARG A 57 -6.17 -6.37 2.40
C ARG A 57 -7.57 -6.95 2.25
N ILE A 58 -8.35 -6.38 1.34
CA ILE A 58 -9.70 -6.88 1.00
C ILE A 58 -9.64 -7.88 -0.14
N VAL A 59 -8.65 -7.74 -1.03
CA VAL A 59 -8.52 -8.56 -2.24
C VAL A 59 -7.72 -9.83 -1.92
N ASN A 60 -8.30 -11.00 -2.16
CA ASN A 60 -7.56 -12.26 -1.99
C ASN A 60 -6.66 -12.53 -3.22
N LEU A 61 -5.36 -12.24 -3.08
CA LEU A 61 -4.36 -12.48 -4.14
C LEU A 61 -3.91 -13.95 -4.25
N GLU A 62 -4.34 -14.84 -3.35
CA GLU A 62 -4.07 -16.28 -3.45
C GLU A 62 -5.07 -16.99 -4.39
N ASP A 63 -6.23 -16.38 -4.64
CA ASP A 63 -7.22 -16.89 -5.59
C ASP A 63 -6.83 -16.53 -7.03
N ARG A 64 -6.47 -17.54 -7.83
CA ARG A 64 -6.10 -17.36 -9.24
C ARG A 64 -7.17 -16.63 -10.06
N LYS A 65 -8.46 -16.87 -9.79
CA LYS A 65 -9.53 -16.19 -10.52
C LYS A 65 -9.55 -14.69 -10.25
N VAL A 66 -9.23 -14.30 -9.01
CA VAL A 66 -9.13 -12.89 -8.63
C VAL A 66 -7.93 -12.26 -9.33
N VAL A 67 -6.77 -12.93 -9.33
CA VAL A 67 -5.57 -12.45 -10.04
C VAL A 67 -5.84 -12.29 -11.54
N ASP A 68 -6.41 -13.30 -12.20
CA ASP A 68 -6.74 -13.25 -13.63
C ASP A 68 -7.68 -12.09 -13.97
N LEU A 69 -8.68 -11.83 -13.10
CA LEU A 69 -9.61 -10.71 -13.27
C LEU A 69 -8.89 -9.36 -13.13
N LEU A 70 -8.01 -9.22 -12.14
CA LEU A 70 -7.24 -8.00 -11.93
C LEU A 70 -6.29 -7.71 -13.10
N GLU A 71 -5.65 -8.73 -13.67
CA GLU A 71 -4.83 -8.59 -14.87
C GLU A 71 -5.65 -8.14 -16.09
N GLN A 72 -6.89 -8.62 -16.22
CA GLN A 72 -7.80 -8.12 -17.25
C GLN A 72 -8.19 -6.67 -17.00
N MET A 73 -8.48 -6.29 -15.76
CA MET A 73 -8.82 -4.91 -15.38
C MET A 73 -7.67 -3.94 -15.63
N GLU A 74 -6.43 -4.35 -15.39
CA GLU A 74 -5.21 -3.55 -15.64
C GLU A 74 -5.13 -3.10 -17.11
N ARG A 75 -5.59 -3.93 -18.06
CA ARG A 75 -5.61 -3.59 -19.50
C ARG A 75 -6.54 -2.44 -19.87
N PHE A 76 -7.54 -2.16 -19.04
CA PHE A 76 -8.50 -1.07 -19.27
C PHE A 76 -8.11 0.23 -18.56
N GLN A 77 -7.07 0.21 -17.73
CA GLN A 77 -6.53 1.43 -17.12
C GLN A 77 -5.52 2.09 -18.07
N THR A 78 -5.92 3.21 -18.65
CA THR A 78 -5.09 3.99 -19.59
C THR A 78 -4.06 4.88 -18.89
N LEU A 79 -4.31 5.28 -17.64
CA LEU A 79 -3.48 6.16 -16.82
C LEU A 79 -3.70 5.83 -15.32
N GLY A 80 -2.68 5.36 -14.60
CA GLY A 80 -2.81 5.03 -13.18
C GLY A 80 -1.66 4.21 -12.60
N HIS A 81 -1.65 4.03 -11.27
CA HIS A 81 -0.77 3.07 -10.59
C HIS A 81 -1.24 1.63 -10.89
N ASN A 82 -0.31 0.68 -10.94
CA ASN A 82 -0.65 -0.73 -11.16
C ASN A 82 -1.60 -1.20 -10.05
N ILE A 83 -2.76 -1.74 -10.45
CA ILE A 83 -3.75 -2.33 -9.52
C ILE A 83 -3.12 -3.52 -8.78
N LEU A 84 -2.25 -4.23 -9.47
CA LEU A 84 -1.54 -5.38 -8.94
C LEU A 84 -0.21 -4.92 -8.33
N ASN A 85 -0.12 -5.04 -7.00
CA ASN A 85 1.16 -4.92 -6.33
C ASN A 85 2.04 -6.15 -6.61
N ARG A 86 2.87 -6.05 -7.65
CA ARG A 86 3.85 -7.10 -8.00
C ARG A 86 5.10 -7.08 -7.11
N SER A 87 5.30 -6.02 -6.31
CA SER A 87 6.49 -5.85 -5.47
C SER A 87 6.46 -6.70 -4.20
N GLY A 88 5.28 -7.14 -3.76
CA GLY A 88 5.12 -7.97 -2.57
C GLY A 88 5.60 -7.31 -1.28
N ILE A 89 5.59 -5.97 -1.21
CA ILE A 89 6.09 -5.22 -0.04
C ILE A 89 5.20 -5.45 1.18
N ILE A 90 3.88 -5.50 1.00
CA ILE A 90 2.94 -5.87 2.06
C ILE A 90 2.70 -7.37 1.97
N GLN A 91 3.38 -8.11 2.85
CA GLN A 91 3.21 -9.55 2.97
C GLN A 91 2.21 -9.86 4.07
N VAL A 92 1.39 -10.89 3.85
CA VAL A 92 0.58 -11.46 4.92
C VAL A 92 1.52 -12.28 5.77
N ILE A 93 1.74 -11.86 7.01
CA ILE A 93 2.45 -12.70 7.99
C ILE A 93 1.44 -13.74 8.46
N LEU A 94 1.53 -14.96 7.92
CA LEU A 94 0.83 -16.11 8.46
C LEU A 94 1.65 -16.60 9.66
N ASN A 95 1.11 -16.43 10.86
CA ASN A 95 1.63 -17.11 12.03
C ASN A 95 1.10 -18.55 11.97
N GLU A 96 1.99 -19.51 11.67
CA GLU A 96 1.73 -20.95 11.85
C GLU A 96 1.58 -21.31 13.34
#